data_AF-A0A9K3D1F9-F1
#
_entry.id   AF-A0A9K3D1F9-F1
#
_cell.length_a   1.000
_cell.length_b   1.000
_cell.length_c   1.000
_cell.angle_alpha   90.00
_cell.angle_beta   90.00
_cell.angle_gamma   90.00
#
_symmetry.space_group_name_H-M   'P 1'
#
loop_
_entity.id
_entity.type
_entity.pdbx_description
1 polymer ?
#
loop_
_entity_poly.entity_id
_entity_poly.type
_entity_poly.pdbx_seq_one_letter_code
_entity_poly.pdbx_strand_id
1 'polypeptide(L)'
;MKLRVLQYNLLCRPPPLHNVKHDFRTDRLKVFARAAIAGAYDIVCCQELFHPGNHKKIDQLANELSRGGLRYQYRGPESLAAHDIARFMWVK
;
A
#
# COMPACT_ATOMS: atom_id res chain seq x y z
N MET A 1 -20.78 -4.90 17.36
CA MET A 1 -19.96 -4.26 16.31
C MET A 1 -18.67 -5.06 16.15
N LYS A 2 -18.20 -5.34 14.92
CA LYS A 2 -16.96 -6.10 14.67
C LYS A 2 -15.99 -5.22 13.89
N LEU A 3 -14.75 -5.11 14.37
CA LEU A 3 -13.65 -4.40 13.70
C LEU A 3 -12.90 -5.36 12.79
N ARG A 4 -12.62 -4.96 11.55
CA ARG A 4 -11.86 -5.77 10.58
C ARG A 4 -10.57 -5.08 10.17
N VAL A 5 -9.45 -5.74 10.40
CA VAL A 5 -8.10 -5.23 10.10
C VAL A 5 -7.46 -6.10 9.02
N LEU A 6 -6.91 -5.47 7.98
CA LEU A 6 -6.07 -6.10 6.97
C LEU A 6 -4.62 -5.69 7.20
N GLN A 7 -3.71 -6.66 7.24
CA GLN A 7 -2.27 -6.42 7.20
C GLN A 7 -1.69 -7.16 6.00
N TYR A 8 -0.96 -6.46 5.13
CA TYR A 8 -0.49 -7.03 3.88
C TYR A 8 0.84 -6.44 3.38
N ASN A 9 1.76 -7.30 2.94
CA ASN A 9 3.00 -6.88 2.31
C ASN A 9 2.81 -6.73 0.79
N LEU A 10 3.02 -5.52 0.25
CA LEU A 10 2.74 -5.20 -1.16
C LEU A 10 3.88 -5.58 -2.12
N LEU A 11 5.05 -5.97 -1.61
CA LEU A 11 6.20 -6.41 -2.42
C LEU A 11 6.50 -5.44 -3.57
N CYS A 12 6.51 -4.13 -3.30
CA CYS A 12 6.84 -3.10 -4.30
C CYS A 12 8.34 -2.81 -4.37
N ARG A 13 9.15 -3.48 -3.53
CA ARG A 13 10.61 -3.50 -3.53
C ARG A 13 11.21 -4.87 -3.93
N PRO A 14 10.76 -5.53 -5.02
CA PRO A 14 11.43 -6.75 -5.45
C PRO A 14 12.88 -6.44 -5.88
N PRO A 15 13.79 -7.42 -5.85
CA PRO A 15 15.13 -7.27 -6.43
C PRO A 15 15.01 -6.70 -7.85
N PRO A 16 16.00 -5.90 -8.32
CA PRO A 16 15.94 -5.23 -9.61
C PRO A 16 15.56 -6.24 -10.70
N LEU A 17 14.34 -6.13 -11.21
CA LEU A 17 13.89 -6.95 -12.31
C LEU A 17 14.65 -6.48 -13.55
N HIS A 18 15.50 -7.35 -14.10
CA HIS A 18 16.30 -7.04 -15.29
C HIS A 18 15.45 -6.72 -16.54
N ASN A 19 14.14 -6.97 -16.48
CA ASN A 19 13.19 -6.72 -17.57
C ASN A 19 12.02 -5.82 -17.12
N VAL A 20 12.06 -4.55 -17.52
CA VAL A 20 10.99 -3.54 -17.29
C VAL A 20 9.61 -4.00 -17.79
N LYS A 21 9.57 -4.87 -18.81
CA LYS A 21 8.33 -5.43 -19.38
C LYS A 21 7.53 -6.33 -18.43
N HIS A 22 8.09 -6.74 -17.29
CA HIS A 22 7.43 -7.60 -16.30
C HIS A 22 7.15 -6.89 -14.97
N ASP A 23 7.16 -5.55 -14.98
CA ASP A 23 6.82 -4.78 -13.80
C ASP A 23 5.30 -4.66 -13.59
N PHE A 24 4.71 -5.66 -12.93
CA PHE A 24 3.28 -5.68 -12.59
C PHE A 24 2.92 -4.87 -11.32
N ARG A 25 3.82 -4.02 -10.80
CA ARG A 25 3.58 -3.27 -9.55
C ARG A 25 2.27 -2.48 -9.57
N THR A 26 2.03 -1.74 -10.65
CA THR A 26 0.82 -0.91 -10.78
C THR A 26 -0.45 -1.74 -10.76
N ASP A 27 -0.48 -2.86 -11.48
CA ASP A 27 -1.67 -3.72 -11.55
C ASP A 27 -1.91 -4.45 -10.23
N ARG A 28 -0.84 -4.89 -9.54
CA ARG A 28 -0.96 -5.45 -8.19
C ARG A 28 -1.59 -4.46 -7.21
N LEU A 29 -1.19 -3.19 -7.25
CA LEU A 29 -1.77 -2.16 -6.37
C LEU A 29 -3.26 -1.93 -6.66
N LYS A 30 -3.67 -1.94 -7.94
CA LYS A 30 -5.09 -1.83 -8.32
C LYS A 30 -5.90 -3.02 -7.81
N VAL A 31 -5.40 -4.24 -8.00
CA VAL A 31 -6.06 -5.46 -7.52
C VAL A 31 -6.17 -5.46 -6.00
N PHE A 32 -5.09 -5.08 -5.31
CA PHE A 32 -5.07 -4.94 -3.87
C PHE A 32 -6.13 -3.94 -3.37
N ALA A 33 -6.19 -2.75 -3.96
CA ALA A 33 -7.17 -1.73 -3.56
C ALA A 33 -8.60 -2.26 -3.70
N ARG A 34 -8.94 -2.89 -4.84
CA ARG A 34 -10.26 -3.50 -5.06
C ARG A 34 -10.57 -4.57 -4.02
N ALA A 35 -9.61 -5.44 -3.71
CA ALA A 35 -9.76 -6.49 -2.71
C ALA A 35 -9.96 -5.92 -1.29
N ALA A 36 -9.21 -4.88 -0.91
CA ALA A 36 -9.34 -4.22 0.38
C ALA A 36 -10.73 -3.55 0.53
N ILE A 37 -11.21 -2.89 -0.52
CA ILE A 37 -12.53 -2.24 -0.53
C ILE A 37 -13.65 -3.28 -0.48
N ALA A 38 -13.60 -4.31 -1.34
CA ALA A 38 -14.59 -5.38 -1.37
C ALA A 38 -14.61 -6.17 -0.05
N GLY A 39 -13.44 -6.32 0.58
CA GLY A 39 -13.30 -6.91 1.91
C GLY A 39 -13.92 -6.07 3.02
N ALA A 40 -14.33 -4.82 2.77
CA ALA A 40 -14.93 -3.91 3.74
C ALA A 40 -14.12 -3.77 5.03
N TYR A 41 -12.78 -3.79 4.95
CA TYR A 41 -11.89 -3.61 6.11
C TYR A 41 -12.00 -2.19 6.67
N ASP A 42 -11.92 -2.04 7.98
CA ASP A 42 -11.97 -0.74 8.66
C ASP A 42 -10.57 -0.12 8.79
N ILE A 43 -9.55 -0.98 8.87
CA ILE A 43 -8.14 -0.60 8.92
C ILE A 43 -7.36 -1.45 7.92
N VAL A 44 -6.49 -0.81 7.14
CA VAL A 44 -5.60 -1.47 6.17
C VAL A 44 -4.16 -1.04 6.43
N CYS A 45 -3.30 -1.99 6.77
CA CYS A 45 -1.88 -1.79 7.05
C CYS A 45 -1.02 -2.45 5.97
N CYS A 46 -0.17 -1.68 5.30
CA CYS A 46 0.68 -2.14 4.22
C CYS A 46 2.17 -2.01 4.52
N GLN A 47 2.95 -2.98 4.07
CA GLN A 47 4.42 -2.97 4.08
C GLN A 47 5.01 -2.92 2.67
N GLU A 48 6.30 -2.53 2.58
CA GLU A 48 7.13 -2.52 1.36
C GLU A 48 6.56 -1.73 0.17
N LEU A 49 5.79 -0.67 0.46
CA LEU A 49 5.27 0.21 -0.57
C LEU A 49 6.28 1.32 -0.97
N PHE A 50 7.30 1.59 -0.14
CA PHE A 50 8.22 2.68 -0.35
C PHE A 50 9.46 2.32 -1.19
N HIS A 51 9.68 3.11 -2.24
CA HIS A 51 10.93 3.22 -3.00
C HIS A 51 11.05 4.68 -3.48
N PRO A 52 12.26 5.29 -3.59
CA PRO A 52 12.45 6.68 -4.00
C PRO A 52 11.81 7.11 -5.35
N GLY A 53 11.23 6.19 -6.13
CA GLY A 53 10.49 6.47 -7.37
C GLY A 53 8.99 6.12 -7.34
N ASN A 54 8.42 5.75 -6.20
CA ASN A 54 7.05 5.21 -6.11
C ASN A 54 6.01 6.19 -5.52
N HIS A 55 6.35 7.47 -5.28
CA HIS A 55 5.44 8.47 -4.72
C HIS A 55 4.09 8.52 -5.44
N LYS A 56 4.09 8.63 -6.77
CA LYS A 56 2.85 8.63 -7.58
C LYS A 56 1.99 7.38 -7.38
N LYS A 57 2.60 6.21 -7.15
CA LYS A 57 1.87 4.95 -6.94
C LYS A 57 1.24 4.89 -5.55
N ILE A 58 1.93 5.45 -4.55
CA ILE A 58 1.39 5.63 -3.19
C ILE A 58 0.16 6.53 -3.25
N ASP A 59 0.25 7.67 -3.93
CA ASP A 59 -0.87 8.62 -4.06
C ASP A 59 -2.04 7.99 -4.80
N GLN A 60 -1.79 7.22 -5.88
CA GLN A 60 -2.82 6.46 -6.58
C GLN A 60 -3.51 5.45 -5.67
N LEU A 61 -2.75 4.66 -4.91
CA LEU A 61 -3.32 3.70 -3.96
C LEU A 61 -4.16 4.40 -2.89
N ALA A 62 -3.65 5.50 -2.32
CA ALA A 62 -4.36 6.28 -1.31
C ALA A 62 -5.69 6.85 -1.86
N ASN A 63 -5.69 7.33 -3.10
CA ASN A 63 -6.89 7.82 -3.77
C ASN A 63 -7.93 6.70 -3.99
N GLU A 64 -7.51 5.52 -4.44
CA GLU A 64 -8.42 4.38 -4.61
C GLU A 64 -9.01 3.91 -3.28
N LEU A 65 -8.18 3.76 -2.23
CA LEU A 65 -8.66 3.36 -0.90
C LEU A 65 -9.60 4.41 -0.29
N SER A 66 -9.31 5.70 -0.49
CA SER A 66 -10.17 6.81 -0.04
C SER A 66 -11.56 6.77 -0.68
N ARG A 67 -11.66 6.42 -1.98
CA ARG A 67 -12.96 6.22 -2.66
C ARG A 67 -13.77 5.08 -2.05
N GLY A 68 -13.09 4.08 -1.47
CA GLY A 68 -13.70 2.98 -0.72
C GLY A 68 -14.02 3.31 0.75
N GLY A 69 -13.79 4.56 1.17
CA GLY A 69 -14.09 5.04 2.51
C GLY A 69 -12.92 5.05 3.48
N LEU A 70 -11.75 4.51 3.11
CA LEU A 70 -10.54 4.53 3.95
C LEU A 70 -9.80 5.88 3.80
N ARG A 71 -10.23 6.89 4.57
CA ARG A 71 -9.89 8.31 4.36
C ARG A 71 -8.65 8.80 5.10
N TYR A 72 -8.37 8.24 6.27
CA TYR A 72 -7.21 8.66 7.06
C TYR A 72 -6.00 7.84 6.66
N GLN A 73 -4.85 8.49 6.47
CA GLN A 73 -3.61 7.80 6.14
C GLN A 73 -2.48 8.16 7.11
N TYR A 74 -1.67 7.17 7.47
CA TYR A 74 -0.41 7.37 8.18
C TYR A 74 0.72 6.66 7.44
N ARG A 75 1.89 7.30 7.41
CA ARG A 75 3.12 6.77 6.86
C ARG A 75 4.20 6.91 7.92
N GLY A 76 4.83 5.81 8.31
CA GLY A 76 5.93 5.84 9.28
C GLY A 76 6.72 4.55 9.33
N PRO A 77 7.78 4.49 10.17
CA PRO A 77 8.36 5.59 10.93
C PRO A 77 9.21 6.54 10.05
N GLU A 78 9.28 7.82 10.41
CA GLU A 78 10.09 8.84 9.70
C GLU A 78 11.60 8.74 10.00
N SER A 79 11.99 8.07 11.10
CA SER A 79 13.33 8.15 11.68
C SER A 79 14.12 6.84 11.73
N LEU A 80 13.91 5.92 10.79
CA LEU A 80 14.62 4.64 10.79
C LEU A 80 15.33 4.44 9.44
N ALA A 81 16.51 3.82 9.50
CA ALA A 81 17.47 3.71 8.40
C ALA A 81 16.79 3.23 7.10
N ALA A 82 17.37 3.51 5.92
CA ALA A 82 16.82 3.21 4.58
C ALA A 82 16.46 1.72 4.29
N HIS A 83 16.66 0.85 5.28
CA HIS A 83 16.36 -0.57 5.30
C HIS A 83 15.05 -0.89 6.04
N ASP A 84 14.51 0.03 6.84
CA ASP A 84 13.30 -0.19 7.61
C ASP A 84 12.04 -0.02 6.76
N ILE A 85 11.20 -1.04 6.85
CA ILE A 85 10.01 -1.25 6.04
C ILE A 85 9.04 -0.10 6.29
N ALA A 86 8.88 0.79 5.31
CA ALA A 86 7.86 1.83 5.38
C ALA A 86 6.49 1.18 5.59
N ARG A 87 5.81 1.57 6.67
CA ARG A 87 4.48 1.12 7.02
C ARG A 87 3.48 2.19 6.63
N PHE A 88 2.44 1.75 5.96
CA PHE A 88 1.32 2.59 5.58
C PHE A 88 0.09 2.06 6.28
N MET A 89 -0.75 2.95 6.79
CA MET A 89 -1.99 2.60 7.44
C MET A 89 -3.11 3.47 6.89
N TRP A 90 -4.24 2.87 6.55
CA TRP A 90 -5.47 3.58 6.22
C TRP A 90 -6.61 3.17 7.13
N VAL A 91 -7.49 4.12 7.46
CA VAL A 91 -8.62 3.94 8.37
C VAL A 91 -9.88 4.57 7.76
N LYS A 92 -11.04 3.92 7.95
CA LYS A 92 -12.35 4.46 7.54
C LYS A 92 -12.74 5.73 8.30
#